data_AF-J0P9B3-F1
#
_entry.id   AF-J0P9B3-F1
#
_cell.length_a   1.000
_cell.length_b   1.000
_cell.length_c   1.000
_cell.angle_alpha   90.00
_cell.angle_beta   90.00
_cell.angle_gamma   90.00
#
_symmetry.space_group_name_H-M   'P 1'
#
loop_
_entity.id
_entity.type
_entity.pdbx_description
1 polymer ?
#
loop_
_entity_poly.entity_id
_entity_poly.type
_entity_poly.pdbx_seq_one_letter_code
_entity_poly.pdbx_strand_id
1 'polypeptide(L)'
;MIFDIDFSKEELARLYLTYKRRPENYDKIKKRLMGSRARKEYQKGQRGRYFFMGAVIAISMVGSAYAFFLGHWGSFGAIWLICAAFMIALGTFSFVAYRNFELVFKRNVVFFEAFEALAEKSKNVEDFQIDWNLKEKAN
;
A
#
# COMPACT_ATOMS: atom_id res chain seq x y z
N MET A 1 -8.30 0.01 -2.32
CA MET A 1 -7.81 -1.29 -2.81
C MET A 1 -6.74 -1.02 -3.85
N ILE A 2 -5.52 -1.55 -3.69
CA ILE A 2 -4.50 -1.55 -4.76
C ILE A 2 -4.70 -2.85 -5.53
N PHE A 3 -4.74 -2.75 -6.85
CA PHE A 3 -4.88 -3.90 -7.74
C PHE A 3 -3.50 -4.44 -8.08
N ASP A 4 -3.37 -5.76 -8.05
CA ASP A 4 -2.29 -6.42 -8.77
C ASP A 4 -2.50 -6.15 -10.27
N ILE A 5 -1.43 -5.79 -10.96
CA ILE A 5 -1.48 -5.52 -12.39
C ILE A 5 -1.02 -6.78 -13.10
N ASP A 6 -1.98 -7.54 -13.61
CA ASP A 6 -1.75 -8.67 -14.51
C ASP A 6 -2.58 -8.39 -15.77
N PHE A 7 -1.95 -7.79 -16.78
CA PHE A 7 -2.62 -7.39 -18.00
C PHE A 7 -2.50 -8.48 -19.07
N SER A 8 -3.59 -8.77 -19.77
CA SER A 8 -3.52 -9.57 -20.99
C SER A 8 -2.72 -8.84 -22.07
N LYS A 9 -2.22 -9.59 -23.07
CA LYS A 9 -1.53 -9.02 -24.23
C LYS A 9 -2.39 -8.00 -24.99
N GLU A 10 -3.72 -8.20 -25.05
CA GLU A 10 -4.63 -7.25 -25.69
C GLU A 10 -4.86 -5.99 -24.83
N GLU A 11 -4.82 -6.12 -23.50
CA GLU A 11 -4.91 -4.99 -22.58
C GLU A 11 -3.66 -4.12 -22.63
N LEU A 12 -2.47 -4.73 -22.70
CA LEU A 12 -1.20 -4.02 -22.93
C LEU A 12 -1.19 -3.25 -24.26
N ALA A 13 -1.69 -3.86 -25.34
CA ALA A 13 -1.82 -3.19 -26.64
C ALA A 13 -2.78 -1.99 -26.57
N ARG A 14 -3.92 -2.15 -25.91
CA ARG A 14 -4.88 -1.04 -25.69
C ARG A 14 -4.28 0.06 -24.82
N LEU A 15 -3.49 -0.30 -23.80
CA LEU A 15 -2.79 0.65 -22.96
C LEU A 15 -1.75 1.43 -23.75
N TYR A 16 -0.99 0.77 -24.64
CA TYR A 16 -0.01 1.41 -25.51
C TYR A 16 -0.67 2.39 -26.50
N LEU A 17 -1.76 1.97 -27.13
CA LEU A 17 -2.53 2.84 -28.02
C LEU A 17 -3.08 4.06 -27.27
N THR A 18 -3.52 3.86 -26.01
CA THR A 18 -4.00 4.95 -25.16
C THR A 18 -2.86 5.89 -24.78
N TYR A 19 -1.67 5.37 -24.45
CA TYR A 19 -0.48 6.16 -24.18
C TYR A 19 -0.11 7.08 -25.36
N LYS A 20 -0.04 6.54 -26.59
CA LYS A 20 0.34 7.30 -27.78
C LYS A 20 -0.74 8.26 -28.27
N ARG A 21 -2.02 7.87 -28.22
CA ARG A 21 -3.12 8.62 -28.85
C ARG A 21 -3.86 9.55 -27.88
N ARG A 22 -3.90 9.23 -26.58
CA ARG A 22 -4.67 9.95 -25.55
C ARG A 22 -3.90 9.99 -24.22
N PRO A 23 -2.80 10.74 -24.13
CA PRO A 23 -1.94 10.76 -22.95
C PRO A 23 -2.66 11.17 -21.66
N GLU A 24 -3.67 12.06 -21.76
CA GLU A 24 -4.49 12.45 -20.60
C GLU A 24 -5.29 11.28 -20.00
N ASN A 25 -5.81 10.38 -20.85
CA ASN A 25 -6.55 9.22 -20.39
C ASN A 25 -5.61 8.16 -19.82
N TYR A 26 -4.42 8.02 -20.41
CA TYR A 26 -3.37 7.18 -19.88
C TYR A 26 -2.94 7.61 -18.47
N ASP A 27 -2.69 8.91 -18.25
CA ASP A 27 -2.30 9.42 -16.93
C ASP A 27 -3.39 9.16 -15.86
N LYS A 28 -4.67 9.26 -16.23
CA LYS A 28 -5.79 8.87 -15.35
C LYS A 28 -5.76 7.38 -15.00
N ILE A 29 -5.48 6.51 -15.97
CA ILE A 29 -5.36 5.05 -15.76
C ILE A 29 -4.15 4.76 -14.85
N LYS A 30 -2.98 5.31 -15.17
CA LYS A 30 -1.74 5.21 -14.39
C LYS A 30 -1.97 5.62 -12.94
N LYS A 31 -2.51 6.81 -12.69
CA LYS A 31 -2.78 7.31 -11.33
C LYS A 31 -3.73 6.41 -10.54
N ARG A 32 -4.74 5.84 -11.21
CA ARG A 32 -5.71 4.92 -10.60
C ARG A 32 -5.06 3.58 -10.24
N LEU A 33 -4.33 2.97 -11.18
CA LEU A 33 -3.75 1.63 -11.03
C LEU A 33 -2.47 1.61 -10.19
N MET A 34 -1.66 2.66 -10.23
CA MET A 34 -0.58 2.86 -9.26
C MET A 34 -1.09 2.95 -7.82
N GLY A 35 -2.39 3.22 -7.60
CA GLY A 35 -2.94 3.35 -6.25
C GLY A 35 -2.47 4.61 -5.53
N SER A 36 -2.11 5.67 -6.26
CA SER A 36 -1.66 6.95 -5.67
C SER A 36 -2.65 7.53 -4.64
N ARG A 37 -3.97 7.43 -4.93
CA ARG A 37 -5.04 7.77 -3.99
C ARG A 37 -5.09 6.80 -2.80
N ALA A 38 -4.97 5.50 -3.07
CA ALA A 38 -4.94 4.47 -2.04
C ALA A 38 -3.76 4.66 -1.06
N ARG A 39 -2.62 5.20 -1.53
CA ARG A 39 -1.46 5.57 -0.68
C ARG A 39 -1.78 6.72 0.25
N LYS A 40 -2.43 7.77 -0.25
CA LYS A 40 -2.86 8.91 0.58
C LYS A 40 -3.89 8.48 1.63
N GLU A 41 -4.86 7.66 1.24
CA GLU A 41 -5.85 7.10 2.17
C GLU A 41 -5.21 6.21 3.23
N TYR A 42 -4.29 5.33 2.83
CA TYR A 42 -3.54 4.49 3.75
C TYR A 42 -2.75 5.32 4.76
N GLN A 43 -1.99 6.33 4.31
CA GLN A 43 -1.24 7.24 5.18
C GLN A 43 -2.14 8.00 6.16
N LYS A 44 -3.32 8.44 5.70
CA LYS A 44 -4.32 9.08 6.56
C LYS A 44 -4.86 8.10 7.61
N GLY A 45 -5.17 6.87 7.21
CA GLY A 45 -5.58 5.80 8.12
C GLY A 45 -4.51 5.44 9.15
N GLN A 46 -3.24 5.42 8.73
CA GLN A 46 -2.10 5.14 9.61
C GLN A 46 -1.94 6.19 10.71
N ARG A 47 -2.09 7.49 10.37
CA ARG A 47 -2.13 8.57 11.38
C ARG A 47 -3.27 8.39 12.38
N GLY A 48 -4.46 8.00 11.90
CA GLY A 48 -5.60 7.70 12.78
C GLY A 48 -5.32 6.54 13.74
N ARG A 49 -4.64 5.49 13.28
CA ARG A 49 -4.22 4.36 14.13
C ARG A 49 -3.23 4.78 15.21
N TYR A 50 -2.25 5.61 14.88
CA TYR A 50 -1.30 6.13 15.89
C TYR A 50 -1.98 7.03 16.92
N PHE A 51 -2.93 7.86 16.49
CA PHE A 51 -3.74 8.64 17.42
C PHE A 51 -4.55 7.74 18.36
N PHE A 52 -5.20 6.70 17.84
CA PHE A 52 -5.93 5.73 18.65
C PHE A 52 -5.03 4.98 19.64
N MET A 53 -3.84 4.54 19.21
CA MET A 53 -2.83 3.95 20.11
C MET A 53 -2.46 4.90 21.24
N GLY A 54 -2.20 6.17 20.93
CA GLY A 54 -1.92 7.18 21.95
C GLY A 54 -3.05 7.37 22.95
N ALA A 55 -4.30 7.37 22.48
CA ALA A 55 -5.49 7.44 23.33
C ALA A 55 -5.63 6.20 24.24
N VAL A 56 -5.41 5.00 23.72
CA VAL A 56 -5.43 3.76 24.52
C VAL A 56 -4.37 3.79 25.61
N ILE A 57 -3.13 4.20 25.27
CA ILE A 57 -2.05 4.34 26.26
C ILE A 57 -2.45 5.34 27.35
N ALA A 58 -3.01 6.50 26.97
CA ALA A 58 -3.43 7.52 27.93
C ALA A 58 -4.53 7.00 28.88
N ILE A 59 -5.53 6.27 28.36
CA ILE A 59 -6.58 5.64 29.18
C ILE A 59 -5.96 4.60 30.12
N SER A 60 -5.05 3.76 29.63
CA SER A 60 -4.33 2.78 30.44
C SER A 60 -3.48 3.44 31.54
N MET A 61 -2.86 4.59 31.28
CA MET A 61 -2.14 5.36 32.31
C MET A 61 -3.07 5.86 33.42
N VAL A 62 -4.23 6.43 33.08
CA VAL A 62 -5.20 6.91 34.08
C VAL A 62 -5.78 5.75 34.88
N GLY A 63 -6.16 4.65 34.21
CA GLY A 63 -6.69 3.46 34.87
C GLY A 63 -5.67 2.77 35.77
N SER A 64 -4.41 2.71 35.36
CA SER A 64 -3.33 2.13 36.16
C SER A 64 -2.95 3.01 37.36
N ALA A 65 -2.97 4.35 37.22
CA ALA A 65 -2.79 5.25 38.37
C ALA A 65 -3.87 5.01 39.45
N TYR A 66 -5.13 4.88 39.06
CA TYR A 66 -6.22 4.58 39.98
C TYR A 66 -6.05 3.21 40.68
N ALA A 67 -5.71 2.17 39.92
CA ALA A 67 -5.47 0.83 40.47
C ALA A 67 -4.28 0.80 41.46
N PHE A 68 -3.23 1.60 41.20
CA PHE A 68 -2.08 1.75 42.07
C PHE A 68 -2.45 2.43 43.40
N PHE A 69 -3.19 3.55 43.37
CA PHE A 69 -3.61 4.26 44.59
C PHE A 69 -4.55 3.44 45.49
N LEU A 70 -5.31 2.50 44.92
CA LEU A 70 -6.18 1.60 45.67
C LEU A 70 -5.50 0.30 46.12
N GLY A 71 -4.20 0.11 45.84
CA GLY A 71 -3.47 -1.10 46.20
C GLY A 71 -3.86 -2.36 45.41
N HIS A 72 -4.58 -2.22 44.31
CA HIS A 72 -4.99 -3.33 43.44
C HIS A 72 -3.89 -3.68 42.42
N TRP A 73 -2.74 -4.16 42.90
CA TRP A 73 -1.56 -4.49 42.10
C TRP A 73 -1.82 -5.51 40.98
N GLY A 74 -2.73 -6.48 41.20
CA GLY A 74 -3.14 -7.43 40.17
C GLY A 74 -3.90 -6.77 39.01
N SER A 75 -4.73 -5.77 39.29
CA SER A 75 -5.43 -4.98 38.27
C SER A 75 -4.48 -4.07 37.51
N PHE A 76 -3.49 -3.47 38.20
CA PHE A 76 -2.42 -2.69 37.58
C PHE A 76 -1.65 -3.52 36.54
N GLY A 77 -1.20 -4.72 36.92
CA GLY A 77 -0.47 -5.61 36.01
C GLY A 77 -1.33 -6.06 34.81
N ALA A 78 -2.61 -6.37 35.05
CA ALA A 78 -3.53 -6.78 33.99
C ALA A 78 -3.78 -5.67 32.93
N ILE A 79 -3.91 -4.41 33.35
CA ILE A 79 -4.12 -3.27 32.44
C ILE A 79 -2.95 -3.15 31.45
N TRP A 80 -1.71 -3.24 31.95
CA TRP A 80 -0.53 -3.12 31.12
C TRP A 80 -0.30 -4.34 30.23
N LEU A 81 -0.64 -5.55 30.69
CA LEU A 81 -0.61 -6.76 29.86
C LEU A 81 -1.58 -6.67 28.68
N ILE A 82 -2.81 -6.23 28.91
CA ILE A 82 -3.83 -6.04 27.85
C ILE A 82 -3.37 -4.94 26.89
N CYS A 83 -2.85 -3.83 27.41
CA CYS A 83 -2.31 -2.74 26.60
C CYS A 83 -1.14 -3.22 25.72
N ALA A 84 -0.19 -3.97 26.28
CA ALA A 84 0.95 -4.50 25.54
C ALA A 84 0.50 -5.48 24.44
N ALA A 85 -0.39 -6.42 24.76
CA ALA A 85 -0.93 -7.37 23.79
C ALA A 85 -1.65 -6.64 22.64
N PHE A 86 -2.45 -5.62 22.96
CA PHE A 86 -3.16 -4.80 21.96
C PHE A 86 -2.19 -4.05 21.04
N MET A 87 -1.16 -3.41 21.61
CA MET A 87 -0.18 -2.66 20.83
C MET A 87 0.62 -3.58 19.91
N ILE A 88 0.99 -4.78 20.37
CA ILE A 88 1.67 -5.79 19.55
C ILE A 88 0.77 -6.26 18.41
N ALA A 89 -0.49 -6.59 18.69
CA ALA A 89 -1.44 -7.05 17.67
C ALA A 89 -1.71 -5.96 16.61
N LEU A 90 -1.93 -4.72 17.05
CA LEU A 90 -2.21 -3.61 16.15
C LEU A 90 -0.96 -3.19 15.35
N GLY A 91 0.21 -3.26 15.98
CA GLY A 91 1.50 -3.01 15.34
C GLY A 91 1.83 -4.03 14.27
N THR A 92 1.72 -5.33 14.58
CA THR A 92 1.94 -6.42 13.62
C THR A 92 0.95 -6.38 12.46
N PHE A 93 -0.33 -6.18 12.73
CA PHE A 93 -1.34 -6.01 11.68
C PHE A 93 -1.03 -4.82 10.76
N SER A 94 -0.67 -3.68 11.35
CA SER A 94 -0.33 -2.48 10.57
C SER A 94 0.93 -2.69 9.74
N PHE A 95 1.95 -3.38 10.29
CA PHE A 95 3.17 -3.70 9.58
C PHE A 95 2.94 -4.64 8.39
N VAL A 96 2.20 -5.74 8.57
CA VAL A 96 1.87 -6.68 7.49
C VAL A 96 1.06 -5.98 6.40
N ALA A 97 0.04 -5.20 6.79
CA ALA A 97 -0.76 -4.42 5.86
C ALA A 97 0.10 -3.40 5.09
N TYR A 98 1.05 -2.73 5.76
CA TYR A 98 1.97 -1.78 5.14
C TYR A 98 2.90 -2.47 4.13
N ARG A 99 3.51 -3.59 4.52
CA ARG A 99 4.42 -4.35 3.66
C ARG A 99 3.74 -4.83 2.39
N ASN A 100 2.55 -5.43 2.52
CA ASN A 100 1.79 -5.89 1.37
C ASN A 100 1.39 -4.72 0.46
N PHE A 101 0.92 -3.61 1.05
CA PHE A 101 0.59 -2.40 0.31
C PHE A 101 1.80 -1.82 -0.45
N GLU A 102 2.95 -1.71 0.22
CA GLU A 102 4.18 -1.14 -0.34
C GLU A 102 4.75 -2.03 -1.46
N LEU A 103 4.71 -3.35 -1.30
CA LEU A 103 5.13 -4.30 -2.32
C LEU A 103 4.31 -4.15 -3.60
N VAL A 104 2.98 -4.16 -3.49
CA VAL A 104 2.11 -4.02 -4.67
C VAL A 104 2.28 -2.63 -5.29
N PHE A 105 2.40 -1.57 -4.49
CA PHE A 105 2.66 -0.23 -4.99
C PHE A 105 3.97 -0.14 -5.77
N LYS A 106 5.08 -0.66 -5.22
CA LYS A 106 6.38 -0.68 -5.89
C LYS A 106 6.32 -1.47 -7.19
N ARG A 107 5.71 -2.66 -7.19
CA ARG A 107 5.55 -3.47 -8.40
C ARG A 107 4.76 -2.71 -9.48
N ASN A 108 3.68 -2.04 -9.12
CA ASN A 108 2.87 -1.27 -10.07
C ASN A 108 3.67 -0.08 -10.63
N VAL A 109 4.48 0.59 -9.80
CA VAL A 109 5.36 1.68 -10.27
C VAL A 109 6.39 1.17 -11.27
N VAL A 110 7.09 0.08 -10.93
CA VAL A 110 8.09 -0.53 -11.81
C VAL A 110 7.45 -0.99 -13.12
N PHE A 111 6.24 -1.55 -13.08
CA PHE A 111 5.49 -1.90 -14.28
C PHE A 111 5.29 -0.69 -15.20
N PHE A 112 4.77 0.42 -14.67
CA PHE A 112 4.50 1.61 -15.50
C PHE A 112 5.78 2.28 -16.02
N GLU A 113 6.85 2.32 -15.21
CA GLU A 113 8.14 2.84 -15.67
C GLU A 113 8.73 1.97 -16.78
N ALA A 114 8.69 0.64 -16.62
CA ALA A 114 9.09 -0.32 -17.64
C ALA A 114 8.27 -0.17 -18.92
N PHE A 115 6.96 0.00 -18.77
CA PHE A 115 6.02 0.16 -19.87
C PHE A 115 6.28 1.44 -20.64
N GLU A 116 6.43 2.58 -19.95
CA GLU A 116 6.68 3.89 -20.59
C GLU A 116 8.00 3.89 -21.35
N ALA A 117 9.06 3.35 -20.76
CA ALA A 117 10.37 3.26 -21.40
C ALA A 117 10.37 2.42 -22.69
N LEU A 118 9.59 1.33 -22.71
CA LEU A 118 9.42 0.51 -23.92
C LEU A 118 8.49 1.20 -24.92
N ALA A 119 7.36 1.71 -24.47
CA ALA A 119 6.39 2.38 -25.32
C ALA A 119 6.96 3.63 -26.01
N GLU A 120 7.90 4.33 -25.38
CA GLU A 120 8.59 5.46 -25.98
C GLU A 120 9.50 5.03 -27.15
N LYS A 121 10.24 3.93 -27.00
CA LYS A 121 11.15 3.38 -28.02
C LYS A 121 10.42 2.75 -29.19
N SER A 122 9.30 2.07 -28.93
CA SER A 122 8.58 1.33 -29.96
C SER A 122 7.77 2.26 -30.87
N LYS A 123 7.90 2.07 -32.19
CA LYS A 123 7.22 2.88 -33.21
C LYS A 123 5.78 2.46 -33.46
N ASN A 124 5.48 1.17 -33.25
CA ASN A 124 4.16 0.59 -33.42
C ASN A 124 3.83 -0.40 -32.27
N VAL A 125 2.62 -0.95 -32.28
CA VAL A 125 2.13 -1.89 -31.26
C VAL A 125 2.85 -3.23 -31.30
N GLU A 126 3.20 -3.70 -32.50
CA GLU A 126 3.81 -5.02 -32.72
C GLU A 126 5.24 -5.05 -32.18
N ASP A 127 6.03 -4.03 -32.48
CA ASP A 127 7.37 -3.79 -31.93
C ASP A 127 7.33 -3.78 -30.39
N PHE A 128 6.35 -3.05 -29.83
CA PHE A 128 6.15 -2.98 -28.38
C PHE A 128 5.84 -4.35 -27.77
N GLN A 129 4.96 -5.13 -28.39
CA GLN A 129 4.61 -6.46 -27.89
C GLN A 129 5.79 -7.44 -27.97
N ILE A 130 6.62 -7.35 -29.01
CA ILE A 130 7.83 -8.17 -29.14
C ILE A 130 8.81 -7.82 -28.03
N ASP A 131 9.13 -6.54 -27.85
CA ASP A 131 10.05 -6.06 -26.81
C ASP A 131 9.56 -6.39 -25.40
N TRP A 132 8.24 -6.28 -25.17
CA TRP A 132 7.62 -6.63 -23.89
C TRP A 132 7.74 -8.13 -23.59
N ASN A 133 7.42 -9.01 -24.56
CA ASN A 133 7.56 -10.46 -24.40
C ASN A 133 9.03 -10.88 -24.19
N LEU A 134 9.99 -10.22 -24.86
CA LEU A 134 11.41 -10.49 -24.66
C LEU A 134 11.86 -10.12 -23.24
N LYS A 135 11.37 -9.00 -22.71
CA LYS A 135 11.65 -8.56 -21.34
C LYS A 135 11.04 -9.50 -20.30
N GLU A 136 9.82 -9.99 -20.50
CA GLU A 136 9.18 -10.96 -19.61
C GLU A 136 9.92 -12.31 -19.57
N LYS A 137 10.55 -12.73 -20.67
CA LYS A 137 11.35 -13.96 -20.72
C LYS A 137 12.75 -13.82 -20.10
N ALA A 138 13.23 -12.60 -19.91
CA ALA A 138 14.56 -12.32 -19.37
C ALA A 138 14.55 -12.09 -17.85
N ASN A 139 13.37 -11.87 -17.25
CA ASN A 139 13.13 -11.81 -15.80
C ASN A 139 12.60 -13.14 -15.28
#